data_AF-K2QBR3-F1
#
_entry.id   AF-K2QBR3-F1
#
_cell.length_a   1.000
_cell.length_b   1.000
_cell.length_c   1.000
_cell.angle_alpha   90.00
_cell.angle_beta   90.00
_cell.angle_gamma   90.00
#
_symmetry.space_group_name_H-M   'P 1'
#
loop_
_entity.id
_entity.type
_entity.pdbx_description
1 polymer ?
#
loop_
_entity_poly.entity_id
_entity_poly.type
_entity_poly.pdbx_seq_one_letter_code
_entity_poly.pdbx_strand_id
1 'polypeptide(L)'
;MGMGEGGGIAQRGTFAECGNEVLAIAMSPGRRHITKPVCEITFALREANILTSTLVLNAGAGVPQDAPSAGSGSLFGLTPKEKEQIGRFKLVVVHLGGVRHHIVYKARLILRHVNRPCIVICEYPVDFEDFAKIGVKTRAVMPEEPKTKGEIVDIISGVIRGETCPQEKLDEIIRKVRLALGGA
;
A
#
# COMPACT_ATOMS: atom_id res chain seq x y z
N MET A 1 27.04 -16.98 15.39
CA MET A 1 26.16 -16.94 14.21
C MET A 1 26.19 -15.52 13.68
N GLY A 2 26.95 -15.27 12.61
CA GLY A 2 27.20 -13.94 12.07
C GLY A 2 26.01 -13.41 11.29
N MET A 3 25.66 -12.15 11.53
CA MET A 3 24.77 -11.38 10.67
C MET A 3 25.49 -11.15 9.33
N GLY A 4 25.12 -11.93 8.32
CA GLY A 4 25.48 -11.64 6.93
C GLY A 4 24.83 -10.33 6.48
N GLU A 5 25.48 -9.68 5.52
CA GLU A 5 25.24 -8.31 4.99
C GLU A 5 23.89 -8.10 4.27
N GLY A 6 22.78 -8.53 4.87
CA GLY A 6 21.43 -8.18 4.46
C GLY A 6 20.71 -7.53 5.62
N GLY A 7 20.46 -6.23 5.55
CA GLY A 7 19.65 -5.50 6.55
C GLY A 7 18.38 -6.30 6.86
N GLY A 8 18.15 -6.56 8.15
CA GLY A 8 17.10 -7.47 8.60
C GLY A 8 15.73 -7.13 8.00
N ILE A 9 14.96 -8.17 7.65
CA ILE A 9 13.59 -8.00 7.14
C ILE A 9 12.79 -7.17 8.16
N ALA A 10 12.20 -6.06 7.70
CA ALA A 10 11.39 -5.17 8.52
C ALA A 10 10.28 -5.97 9.23
N GLN A 11 10.14 -5.79 10.54
CA GLN A 11 9.22 -6.59 11.35
C GLN A 11 7.78 -6.12 11.21
N ARG A 12 6.81 -7.02 11.48
CA ARG A 12 5.40 -6.63 11.52
C ARG A 12 5.16 -5.58 12.62
N GLY A 13 4.30 -4.60 12.36
CA GLY A 13 4.01 -3.51 13.29
C GLY A 13 5.08 -2.43 13.36
N THR A 14 6.16 -2.52 12.58
CA THR A 14 7.18 -1.46 12.52
C THR A 14 6.61 -0.19 11.91
N PHE A 15 6.82 0.94 12.59
CA PHE A 15 6.57 2.27 12.07
C PHE A 15 7.88 3.06 12.06
N ALA A 16 8.33 3.46 10.87
CA ALA A 16 9.55 4.23 10.67
C ALA A 16 9.17 5.65 10.23
N GLU A 17 9.21 6.58 11.19
CA GLU A 17 8.80 7.98 11.00
C GLU A 17 9.93 8.81 10.37
N CYS A 18 9.60 9.56 9.32
CA CYS A 18 10.49 10.51 8.63
C CYS A 18 9.80 11.86 8.36
N GLY A 19 8.47 11.92 8.47
CA GLY A 19 7.61 13.07 8.16
C GLY A 19 6.20 12.60 7.80
N ASN A 20 5.32 13.50 7.38
CA ASN A 20 3.88 13.22 7.22
C ASN A 20 3.32 13.51 5.81
N GLU A 21 4.15 13.65 4.79
CA GLU A 21 3.67 13.83 3.42
C GLU A 21 3.13 12.51 2.87
N VAL A 22 3.95 11.46 2.90
CA VAL A 22 3.61 10.15 2.36
C VAL A 22 3.78 9.07 3.42
N LEU A 23 2.81 8.16 3.50
CA LEU A 23 2.96 6.90 4.21
C LEU A 23 3.06 5.75 3.22
N ALA A 24 4.21 5.08 3.16
CA ALA A 24 4.38 3.81 2.49
C ALA A 24 3.90 2.67 3.40
N ILE A 25 2.85 1.96 3.00
CA ILE A 25 2.30 0.81 3.73
C ILE A 25 2.84 -0.48 3.12
N ALA A 26 3.50 -1.28 3.97
CA ALA A 26 3.94 -2.63 3.65
C ALA A 26 3.03 -3.67 4.30
N MET A 27 2.83 -4.79 3.62
CA MET A 27 2.21 -5.97 4.23
C MET A 27 3.18 -6.62 5.23
N SER A 28 2.64 -7.32 6.25
CA SER A 28 3.46 -8.06 7.21
C SER A 28 4.39 -9.05 6.47
N PRO A 29 5.68 -9.09 6.84
CA PRO A 29 6.61 -10.02 6.22
C PRO A 29 6.23 -11.47 6.53
N GLY A 30 6.58 -12.37 5.63
CA GLY A 30 6.44 -13.80 5.81
C GLY A 30 7.08 -14.54 4.65
N ARG A 31 6.97 -15.87 4.60
CA ARG A 31 7.55 -16.69 3.51
C ARG A 31 7.17 -16.19 2.10
N ARG A 32 6.00 -15.57 1.95
CA ARG A 32 5.44 -15.09 0.68
C ARG A 32 5.39 -13.56 0.56
N HIS A 33 5.86 -12.84 1.58
CA HIS A 33 5.82 -11.38 1.64
C HIS A 33 7.18 -10.87 2.08
N ILE A 34 7.97 -10.42 1.11
CA ILE A 34 9.27 -9.80 1.33
C ILE A 34 9.12 -8.33 0.96
N THR A 35 9.38 -7.44 1.91
CA THR A 35 9.11 -5.99 1.80
C THR A 35 10.14 -5.23 0.94
N LYS A 36 10.98 -5.93 0.18
CA LYS A 36 12.07 -5.35 -0.60
C LYS A 36 11.62 -4.19 -1.53
N PRO A 37 10.56 -4.34 -2.34
CA PRO A 37 10.07 -3.21 -3.15
C PRO A 37 9.67 -2.01 -2.30
N VAL A 38 9.04 -2.22 -1.14
CA VAL A 38 8.63 -1.11 -0.28
C VAL A 38 9.84 -0.35 0.27
N CYS A 39 10.92 -1.05 0.60
CA CYS A 39 12.15 -0.40 1.02
C CYS A 39 12.74 0.49 -0.09
N GLU A 40 12.82 -0.04 -1.32
CA GLU A 40 13.34 0.69 -2.49
C GLU A 40 12.44 1.87 -2.86
N ILE A 41 11.11 1.70 -2.81
CA ILE A 41 10.13 2.77 -3.03
C ILE A 41 10.29 3.89 -2.00
N THR A 42 10.36 3.56 -0.71
CA THR A 42 10.56 4.55 0.34
C THR A 42 11.90 5.28 0.16
N PHE A 43 12.96 4.56 -0.21
CA PHE A 43 14.27 5.15 -0.46
C PHE A 43 14.22 6.14 -1.65
N ALA A 44 13.66 5.71 -2.78
CA ALA A 44 13.52 6.54 -3.98
C ALA A 44 12.68 7.80 -3.74
N LEU A 45 11.58 7.69 -2.98
CA LEU A 45 10.77 8.85 -2.60
C LEU A 45 11.56 9.84 -1.72
N ARG A 46 12.37 9.34 -0.79
CA ARG A 46 13.22 10.18 0.07
C ARG A 46 14.33 10.87 -0.72
N GLU A 47 15.00 10.16 -1.61
CA GLU A 47 15.99 10.73 -2.56
C GLU A 47 15.36 11.82 -3.42
N ALA A 48 14.08 11.68 -3.78
CA ALA A 48 13.31 12.69 -4.50
C ALA A 48 12.80 13.86 -3.61
N ASN A 49 13.29 13.97 -2.38
CA ASN A 49 12.93 14.96 -1.35
C ASN A 49 11.45 14.93 -0.91
N ILE A 50 10.83 13.75 -0.88
CA ILE A 50 9.46 13.56 -0.41
C ILE A 50 9.49 12.94 1.00
N LEU A 51 8.93 13.61 1.99
CA LEU A 51 8.96 13.18 3.39
C LEU A 51 8.08 11.93 3.61
N THR A 52 8.73 10.77 3.49
CA THR A 52 8.05 9.47 3.43
C THR A 52 8.33 8.63 4.68
N SER A 53 7.29 8.38 5.48
CA SER A 53 7.33 7.38 6.56
C SER A 53 6.89 6.02 6.06
N THR A 54 7.20 4.96 6.80
CA THR A 54 6.80 3.59 6.46
C THR A 54 6.07 2.92 7.60
N LEU A 55 4.99 2.21 7.28
CA LEU A 55 4.25 1.35 8.21
C LEU A 55 4.20 -0.07 7.67
N VAL A 56 4.79 -1.01 8.41
CA VAL A 56 4.61 -2.44 8.18
C VAL A 56 3.44 -2.89 9.02
N LEU A 57 2.36 -3.35 8.39
CA LEU A 57 1.16 -3.74 9.12
C LEU A 57 1.41 -4.93 10.06
N ASN A 58 0.68 -4.97 11.17
CA ASN A 58 0.65 -6.10 12.11
C ASN A 58 -0.07 -7.31 11.51
N ALA A 59 -1.21 -7.08 10.85
CA ALA A 59 -2.06 -8.09 10.23
C ALA A 59 -2.21 -7.85 8.71
N GLY A 60 -1.07 -7.84 8.00
CA GLY A 60 -1.00 -7.59 6.56
C GLY A 60 -1.12 -8.84 5.66
N ALA A 61 -1.16 -10.04 6.24
CA ALA A 61 -1.35 -11.30 5.51
C ALA A 61 -2.84 -11.54 5.16
N GLY A 62 -3.13 -12.51 4.29
CA GLY A 62 -4.50 -12.97 4.05
C GLY A 62 -5.41 -11.99 3.30
N VAL A 63 -6.71 -12.03 3.59
CA VAL A 63 -7.75 -11.12 3.05
C VAL A 63 -8.65 -10.60 4.18
N PRO A 64 -9.35 -9.46 3.98
CA PRO A 64 -10.37 -8.99 4.91
C PRO A 64 -11.44 -10.04 5.20
N GLN A 65 -12.07 -9.97 6.37
CA GLN A 65 -13.16 -10.87 6.77
C GLN A 65 -14.40 -10.76 5.86
N ASP A 66 -14.61 -9.61 5.22
CA ASP A 66 -15.74 -9.36 4.32
C ASP A 66 -15.38 -9.63 2.84
N ALA A 67 -14.28 -10.35 2.59
CA ALA A 67 -13.92 -10.85 1.28
C ALA A 67 -14.60 -12.22 1.02
N PRO A 68 -15.12 -12.49 -0.19
CA PRO A 68 -15.67 -13.79 -0.59
C PRO A 68 -14.78 -15.01 -0.26
N SER A 69 -13.46 -14.84 -0.23
CA SER A 69 -12.50 -15.90 0.11
C SER A 69 -12.05 -15.88 1.59
N ALA A 70 -12.76 -15.17 2.48
CA ALA A 70 -12.46 -15.14 3.90
C ALA A 70 -12.82 -16.49 4.54
N GLY A 71 -11.83 -17.17 5.12
CA GLY A 71 -12.05 -18.45 5.84
C GLY A 71 -10.94 -19.48 5.65
N SER A 72 -10.08 -19.35 4.64
CA SER A 72 -9.05 -20.36 4.33
C SER A 72 -7.66 -20.03 4.90
N GLY A 73 -7.52 -19.03 5.78
CA GLY A 73 -6.23 -18.62 6.33
C GLY A 73 -6.28 -17.39 7.23
N SER A 74 -5.10 -16.78 7.48
CA SER A 74 -4.99 -15.56 8.28
C SER A 74 -5.88 -14.43 7.72
N LEU A 75 -6.39 -13.58 8.60
CA LEU A 75 -7.19 -12.41 8.21
C LEU A 75 -6.34 -11.16 8.10
N PHE A 76 -6.65 -10.35 7.09
CA PHE A 76 -6.10 -9.00 6.94
C PHE A 76 -6.89 -8.01 7.80
N GLY A 77 -6.19 -7.11 8.48
CA GLY A 77 -6.85 -6.09 9.29
C GLY A 77 -5.93 -4.95 9.70
N LEU A 78 -6.54 -3.91 10.27
CA LEU A 78 -5.86 -2.76 10.85
C LEU A 78 -6.23 -2.64 12.33
N THR A 79 -5.23 -2.47 13.17
CA THR A 79 -5.38 -2.10 14.58
C THR A 79 -5.88 -0.64 14.71
N PRO A 80 -6.47 -0.23 15.84
CA PRO A 80 -6.84 1.16 16.08
C PRO A 80 -5.66 2.13 15.92
N LYS A 81 -4.48 1.75 16.44
CA LYS A 81 -3.24 2.53 16.32
C LYS A 81 -2.84 2.74 14.85
N GLU A 82 -2.89 1.69 14.03
CA GLU A 82 -2.55 1.82 12.60
C GLU A 82 -3.53 2.74 11.87
N LYS A 83 -4.84 2.68 12.18
CA LYS A 83 -5.84 3.58 11.58
C LYS A 83 -5.55 5.04 11.90
N GLU A 84 -5.19 5.34 13.15
CA GLU A 84 -4.79 6.68 13.59
C GLU A 84 -3.51 7.13 12.89
N GLN A 85 -2.49 6.28 12.85
CA GLN A 85 -1.21 6.58 12.19
C GLN A 85 -1.40 6.90 10.71
N ILE A 86 -2.13 6.06 9.96
CA ILE A 86 -2.40 6.30 8.53
C ILE A 86 -3.17 7.62 8.33
N GLY A 87 -4.09 7.93 9.26
CA GLY A 87 -4.88 9.16 9.21
C GLY A 87 -4.07 10.46 9.30
N ARG A 88 -2.81 10.44 9.76
CA ARG A 88 -1.96 11.64 9.94
C ARG A 88 -1.25 12.12 8.66
N PHE A 89 -1.30 11.34 7.58
CA PHE A 89 -0.52 11.61 6.36
C PHE A 89 -1.35 12.32 5.29
N LYS A 90 -0.69 13.06 4.38
CA LYS A 90 -1.36 13.68 3.23
C LYS A 90 -1.75 12.65 2.17
N LEU A 91 -0.83 11.72 1.87
CA LEU A 91 -1.00 10.67 0.85
C LEU A 91 -0.60 9.30 1.40
N VAL A 92 -1.32 8.26 0.99
CA VAL A 92 -0.98 6.86 1.31
C VAL A 92 -0.53 6.13 0.05
N VAL A 93 0.61 5.45 0.11
CA VAL A 93 1.07 4.54 -0.95
C VAL A 93 1.06 3.13 -0.38
N VAL A 94 0.36 2.20 -1.02
CA VAL A 94 0.25 0.82 -0.53
C VAL A 94 0.81 -0.17 -1.55
N HIS A 95 1.72 -1.04 -1.11
CA HIS A 95 2.20 -2.15 -1.94
C HIS A 95 1.43 -3.44 -1.66
N LEU A 96 0.86 -4.04 -2.71
CA LEU A 96 0.03 -5.24 -2.67
C LEU A 96 0.60 -6.32 -3.60
N GLY A 97 0.25 -7.58 -3.33
CA GLY A 97 0.76 -8.73 -4.09
C GLY A 97 -0.01 -9.03 -5.38
N GLY A 98 0.31 -10.12 -6.07
CA GLY A 98 -0.25 -10.47 -7.39
C GLY A 98 -1.61 -11.16 -7.45
N VAL A 99 -2.42 -11.12 -6.39
CA VAL A 99 -3.78 -11.73 -6.44
C VAL A 99 -4.83 -10.64 -6.53
N ARG A 100 -5.46 -10.48 -7.70
CA ARG A 100 -6.48 -9.43 -7.98
C ARG A 100 -7.46 -9.24 -6.83
N HIS A 101 -8.07 -10.32 -6.37
CA HIS A 101 -9.03 -10.30 -5.26
C HIS A 101 -8.43 -9.75 -3.96
N HIS A 102 -7.19 -10.13 -3.63
CA HIS A 102 -6.52 -9.64 -2.44
C HIS A 102 -6.20 -8.14 -2.56
N ILE A 103 -5.79 -7.68 -3.74
CA ILE A 103 -5.47 -6.28 -4.00
C ILE A 103 -6.69 -5.41 -3.69
N VAL A 104 -7.81 -5.68 -4.36
CA VAL A 104 -9.00 -4.83 -4.29
C VAL A 104 -9.61 -4.81 -2.89
N TYR A 105 -9.74 -5.97 -2.23
CA TYR A 105 -10.35 -6.04 -0.90
C TYR A 105 -9.45 -5.42 0.19
N LYS A 106 -8.12 -5.59 0.12
CA LYS A 106 -7.21 -4.95 1.09
C LYS A 106 -7.24 -3.43 0.97
N ALA A 107 -7.17 -2.91 -0.25
CA ALA A 107 -7.29 -1.47 -0.50
C ALA A 107 -8.62 -0.95 0.05
N ARG A 108 -9.73 -1.66 -0.19
CA ARG A 108 -11.04 -1.31 0.38
C ARG A 108 -11.03 -1.25 1.90
N LEU A 109 -10.46 -2.26 2.58
CA LEU A 109 -10.42 -2.26 4.05
C LEU A 109 -9.62 -1.07 4.60
N ILE A 110 -8.47 -0.75 4.00
CA ILE A 110 -7.68 0.42 4.41
C ILE A 110 -8.48 1.71 4.24
N LEU A 111 -9.05 1.93 3.05
CA LEU A 111 -9.75 3.17 2.70
C LEU A 111 -11.14 3.31 3.35
N ARG A 112 -11.74 2.21 3.81
CA ARG A 112 -12.95 2.25 4.66
C ARG A 112 -12.67 2.90 6.00
N HIS A 113 -11.47 2.72 6.53
CA HIS A 113 -11.11 3.24 7.85
C HIS A 113 -10.45 4.61 7.79
N VAL A 114 -9.86 5.00 6.66
CA VAL A 114 -9.05 6.20 6.55
C VAL A 114 -9.50 7.08 5.37
N ASN A 115 -9.75 8.36 5.63
CA ASN A 115 -10.14 9.34 4.62
C ASN A 115 -8.92 10.03 4.02
N ARG A 116 -8.17 9.32 3.18
CA ARG A 116 -6.97 9.85 2.50
C ARG A 116 -6.92 9.43 1.03
N PRO A 117 -6.30 10.24 0.16
CA PRO A 117 -5.96 9.80 -1.19
C PRO A 117 -4.94 8.68 -1.12
N CYS A 118 -5.04 7.72 -2.04
CA CYS A 118 -4.19 6.54 -2.06
C CYS A 118 -3.71 6.18 -3.47
N ILE A 119 -2.41 5.87 -3.57
CA ILE A 119 -1.83 5.22 -4.75
C ILE A 119 -1.65 3.74 -4.43
N VAL A 120 -2.23 2.87 -5.27
CA VAL A 120 -2.06 1.42 -5.16
C VAL A 120 -0.91 0.98 -6.05
N ILE A 121 0.09 0.35 -5.45
CA ILE A 121 1.20 -0.29 -6.15
C ILE A 121 1.02 -1.80 -6.03
N CYS A 122 1.05 -2.53 -7.15
CA CYS A 122 0.79 -3.96 -7.12
C CYS A 122 1.50 -4.73 -8.24
N GLU A 123 1.52 -6.05 -8.08
CA GLU A 123 2.10 -6.98 -9.06
C GLU A 123 1.13 -7.25 -10.23
N TYR A 124 -0.14 -7.57 -9.93
CA TYR A 124 -1.14 -7.91 -10.93
C TYR A 124 -1.80 -6.66 -11.54
N PRO A 125 -2.06 -6.63 -12.86
CA PRO A 125 -2.74 -5.50 -13.50
C PRO A 125 -4.18 -5.36 -12.99
N VAL A 126 -4.50 -4.19 -12.45
CA VAL A 126 -5.86 -3.79 -12.03
C VAL A 126 -6.13 -2.37 -12.50
N ASP A 127 -7.40 -2.02 -12.68
CA ASP A 127 -7.82 -0.68 -13.07
C ASP A 127 -8.79 -0.07 -12.05
N PHE A 128 -9.28 1.15 -12.31
CA PHE A 128 -10.22 1.83 -11.43
C PHE A 128 -11.58 1.14 -11.35
N GLU A 129 -12.04 0.45 -12.40
CA GLU A 129 -13.31 -0.27 -12.37
C GLU A 129 -13.26 -1.45 -11.41
N ASP A 130 -12.13 -2.15 -11.33
CA ASP A 130 -11.92 -3.27 -10.41
C ASP A 130 -12.16 -2.87 -8.94
N PHE A 131 -11.76 -1.65 -8.59
CA PHE A 131 -11.98 -1.07 -7.28
C PHE A 131 -13.42 -0.55 -7.12
N ALA A 132 -13.94 0.17 -8.12
CA ALA A 132 -15.30 0.72 -8.08
C ALA A 132 -16.37 -0.38 -7.96
N LYS A 133 -16.22 -1.52 -8.66
CA LYS A 133 -17.14 -2.68 -8.60
C LYS A 133 -17.36 -3.22 -7.18
N ILE A 134 -16.41 -3.00 -6.27
CA ILE A 134 -16.51 -3.43 -4.87
C ILE A 134 -16.74 -2.27 -3.88
N GLY A 135 -17.10 -1.09 -4.38
CA GLY A 135 -17.45 0.10 -3.61
C GLY A 135 -16.27 0.97 -3.20
N VAL A 136 -15.11 0.86 -3.83
CA VAL A 136 -13.98 1.77 -3.54
C VAL A 136 -14.10 3.02 -4.40
N LYS A 137 -14.03 4.21 -3.78
CA LYS A 137 -13.96 5.48 -4.52
C LYS A 137 -12.66 5.56 -5.30
N THR A 138 -12.72 6.02 -6.54
CA THR A 138 -11.54 6.24 -7.38
C THR A 138 -11.67 7.57 -8.13
N ARG A 139 -10.52 8.14 -8.55
CA ARG A 139 -10.51 9.42 -9.28
C ARG A 139 -11.25 9.41 -10.62
N ALA A 140 -11.40 8.24 -11.25
CA ALA A 140 -11.93 8.12 -12.60
C ALA A 140 -13.30 7.42 -12.65
N VAL A 141 -13.60 6.58 -11.66
CA VAL A 141 -14.83 5.79 -11.59
C VAL A 141 -15.39 5.87 -10.17
N MET A 142 -16.51 6.58 -10.02
CA MET A 142 -17.24 6.63 -8.75
C MET A 142 -18.18 5.41 -8.65
N PRO A 143 -18.12 4.62 -7.56
CA PRO A 143 -19.04 3.51 -7.36
C PRO A 143 -20.47 3.99 -7.05
N GLU A 144 -21.48 3.22 -7.47
CA GLU A 144 -22.89 3.48 -7.14
C GLU A 144 -23.15 3.42 -5.62
N GLU A 145 -22.52 2.46 -4.95
CA GLU A 145 -22.54 2.32 -3.48
C GLU A 145 -21.13 2.47 -2.90
N PRO A 146 -20.70 3.70 -2.55
CA PRO A 146 -19.40 3.92 -1.93
C PRO A 146 -19.28 3.27 -0.55
N LYS A 147 -18.27 2.41 -0.39
CA LYS A 147 -17.91 1.66 0.85
C LYS A 147 -16.61 2.16 1.48
N THR A 148 -15.96 3.18 0.89
CA THR A 148 -14.71 3.78 1.39
C THR A 148 -14.88 5.24 1.75
N LYS A 149 -14.11 5.70 2.75
CA LYS A 149 -13.99 7.11 3.09
C LYS A 149 -13.02 7.79 2.12
N GLY A 150 -11.81 7.24 2.05
CA GLY A 150 -10.76 7.66 1.12
C GLY A 150 -10.97 7.14 -0.30
N GLU A 151 -10.01 7.49 -1.16
CA GLU A 151 -10.11 7.39 -2.61
C GLU A 151 -8.79 6.92 -3.23
N ILE A 152 -8.87 6.06 -4.25
CA ILE A 152 -7.70 5.69 -5.06
C ILE A 152 -7.51 6.75 -6.15
N VAL A 153 -6.37 7.44 -6.09
CA VAL A 153 -6.02 8.51 -7.02
C VAL A 153 -5.08 8.05 -8.12
N ASP A 154 -4.33 6.95 -7.95
CA ASP A 154 -3.53 6.36 -9.03
C ASP A 154 -3.22 4.89 -8.75
N ILE A 155 -2.85 4.15 -9.80
CA ILE A 155 -2.52 2.71 -9.76
C ILE A 155 -1.23 2.49 -10.52
N ILE A 156 -0.33 1.68 -9.96
CA ILE A 156 0.94 1.29 -10.57
C ILE A 156 1.07 -0.23 -10.47
N SER A 157 0.92 -0.91 -11.61
CA SER A 157 1.04 -2.37 -11.69
C SER A 157 2.43 -2.80 -12.17
N GLY A 158 2.78 -4.07 -11.95
CA GLY A 158 4.06 -4.65 -12.35
C GLY A 158 5.18 -4.54 -11.31
N VAL A 159 4.88 -4.22 -10.05
CA VAL A 159 5.87 -4.19 -8.96
C VAL A 159 5.78 -5.46 -8.13
N ILE A 160 6.68 -6.41 -8.39
CA ILE A 160 6.67 -7.78 -7.85
C ILE A 160 7.22 -7.82 -6.43
N ARG A 161 6.57 -8.58 -5.53
CA ARG A 161 7.06 -8.76 -4.15
C ARG A 161 8.38 -9.53 -4.12
N GLY A 162 9.32 -9.08 -3.30
CA GLY A 162 10.62 -9.74 -3.09
C GLY A 162 11.63 -9.53 -4.22
N GLU A 163 11.24 -8.88 -5.30
CA GLU A 163 12.13 -8.51 -6.39
C GLU A 163 12.56 -7.05 -6.26
N THR A 164 13.62 -6.66 -6.99
CA THR A 164 13.98 -5.25 -7.11
C THR A 164 12.98 -4.55 -8.01
N CYS A 165 12.50 -3.38 -7.56
CA CYS A 165 11.65 -2.52 -8.34
C CYS A 165 12.43 -1.95 -9.53
N PRO A 166 11.96 -2.12 -10.78
CA PRO A 166 12.60 -1.54 -11.95
C PRO A 166 12.69 -0.01 -11.82
N GLN A 167 13.76 0.59 -12.35
CA GLN A 167 13.96 2.05 -12.26
C GLN A 167 12.79 2.82 -12.89
N GLU A 168 12.28 2.38 -14.03
CA GLU A 168 11.10 2.95 -14.68
C GLU A 168 9.87 2.99 -13.77
N LYS A 169 9.71 2.00 -12.87
CA LYS A 169 8.63 1.95 -11.89
C LYS A 169 8.87 2.89 -10.73
N LEU A 170 10.11 3.01 -10.26
CA LEU A 170 10.46 4.01 -9.25
C LEU A 170 10.18 5.44 -9.76
N ASP A 171 10.56 5.73 -11.01
CA ASP A 171 10.31 7.01 -11.65
C ASP A 171 8.80 7.27 -11.82
N GLU A 172 8.03 6.25 -12.23
CA GLU A 172 6.57 6.31 -12.31
C GLU A 172 5.94 6.63 -10.95
N ILE A 173 6.41 5.98 -9.89
CA ILE A 173 5.95 6.18 -8.50
C ILE A 173 6.24 7.60 -8.04
N ILE A 174 7.49 8.08 -8.20
CA ILE A 174 7.88 9.45 -7.82
C ILE A 174 6.99 10.48 -8.52
N ARG A 175 6.81 10.34 -9.84
CA ARG A 175 5.99 11.24 -10.64
C ARG A 175 4.54 11.27 -10.16
N LYS A 176 3.91 10.11 -9.97
CA LYS A 176 2.52 10.01 -9.53
C LYS A 176 2.32 10.51 -8.09
N VAL A 177 3.28 10.26 -7.21
CA VAL A 177 3.26 10.79 -5.84
C VAL A 177 3.35 12.31 -5.83
N ARG A 178 4.25 12.92 -6.62
CA ARG A 178 4.34 14.38 -6.73
C ARG A 178 3.04 15.01 -7.21
N LEU A 179 2.46 14.47 -8.29
CA LEU A 179 1.17 14.93 -8.81
C LEU A 179 0.06 14.82 -7.75
N ALA A 180 0.00 13.70 -7.02
CA ALA A 180 -1.00 13.49 -5.98
C ALA A 180 -0.81 14.41 -4.75
N LEU A 181 0.41 14.90 -4.51
CA LEU A 181 0.69 15.91 -3.48
C LEU A 181 0.46 17.36 -3.96
N GLY A 182 0.07 17.55 -5.23
CA GLY A 182 -0.16 18.88 -5.82
C GLY A 182 1.10 19.52 -6.43
N GLY A 183 2.20 18.77 -6.58
CA GLY A 183 3.36 19.20 -7.34
C GLY A 183 3.14 18.97 -8.83
N ALA A 184 3.00 20.05 -9.60
CA ALA A 184 3.01 20.05 -11.06
C ALA A 184 4.44 20.23 -11.58
#